data_AF-A0A418M6A4-F1
#
_entry.id   AF-A0A418M6A4-F1
#
_cell.length_a   1.000
_cell.length_b   1.000
_cell.length_c   1.000
_cell.angle_alpha   90.00
_cell.angle_beta   90.00
_cell.angle_gamma   90.00
#
_symmetry.space_group_name_H-M   'P 1'
#
loop_
_entity.id
_entity.type
_entity.pdbx_description
1 polymer ?
#
loop_
_entity_poly.entity_id
_entity_poly.type
_entity_poly.pdbx_seq_one_letter_code
_entity_poly.pdbx_strand_id
1 'polypeptide(L)'
;MEATRKKAVVFDDFNFHLLKVDSEDLMYDLITCRKSFEYRRNDREFAEGDVLCLVYWNGLQFTNSYVFKVVDYIHYGGHYGVPIEYCIMAISEFRRYGLGLSNDELVDHLILNYYDATHPIPEQ
;
A
#
# COMPACT_ATOMS: atom_id res chain seq x y z
N MET A 1 -2.33 -22.34 30.00
CA MET A 1 -1.93 -21.29 29.04
C MET A 1 -2.66 -21.60 27.74
N GLU A 2 -3.74 -20.87 27.49
CA GLU A 2 -4.61 -21.09 26.34
C GLU A 2 -4.00 -20.37 25.15
N ALA A 3 -3.62 -21.11 24.11
CA ALA A 3 -3.11 -20.53 22.87
C ALA A 3 -4.26 -19.80 22.20
N THR A 4 -4.24 -18.47 22.23
CA THR A 4 -5.16 -17.62 21.49
C THR A 4 -5.05 -18.00 20.02
N ARG A 5 -6.06 -18.72 19.50
CA ARG A 5 -6.22 -18.94 18.05
C ARG A 5 -6.27 -17.56 17.40
N LYS A 6 -5.19 -17.17 16.72
CA LYS A 6 -5.25 -16.08 15.74
C LYS A 6 -6.32 -16.50 14.74
N LYS A 7 -7.45 -15.78 14.75
CA LYS A 7 -8.53 -15.98 13.79
C LYS A 7 -7.87 -15.75 12.43
N ALA A 8 -7.81 -16.78 11.59
CA ALA A 8 -7.34 -16.63 10.22
C ALA A 8 -8.23 -15.58 9.55
N VAL A 9 -7.72 -14.37 9.37
CA VAL A 9 -8.32 -13.40 8.47
C VAL A 9 -8.02 -13.95 7.08
N VAL A 10 -9.06 -14.33 6.35
CA VAL A 10 -8.92 -14.71 4.95
C VAL A 10 -8.64 -13.41 4.20
N PHE A 11 -7.47 -13.33 3.56
CA PHE A 11 -6.96 -12.15 2.87
C PHE A 11 -7.25 -12.16 1.36
N ASP A 12 -8.00 -13.15 0.87
CA ASP A 12 -8.17 -13.46 -0.56
C ASP A 12 -8.84 -12.34 -1.39
N ASP A 13 -9.32 -11.26 -0.77
CA ASP A 13 -10.05 -10.18 -1.43
C ASP A 13 -9.25 -8.87 -1.63
N PHE A 14 -7.96 -8.81 -1.23
CA PHE A 14 -7.15 -7.60 -1.37
C PHE A 14 -6.10 -7.70 -2.48
N ASN A 15 -6.13 -6.78 -3.45
CA ASN A 15 -5.01 -6.61 -4.38
C ASN A 15 -3.95 -5.71 -3.76
N PHE A 16 -2.70 -6.17 -3.76
CA PHE A 16 -1.58 -5.43 -3.21
C PHE A 16 -0.74 -4.77 -4.31
N HIS A 17 -0.36 -3.52 -4.10
CA HIS A 17 0.44 -2.75 -5.05
C HIS A 17 1.69 -2.18 -4.39
N LEU A 18 2.86 -2.63 -4.83
CA LEU A 18 4.13 -2.04 -4.42
C LEU A 18 4.41 -0.77 -5.24
N LEU A 19 4.57 0.36 -4.54
CA LEU A 19 4.70 1.68 -5.14
C LEU A 19 5.88 2.44 -4.55
N LYS A 20 6.67 3.07 -5.42
CA LYS A 20 7.76 3.97 -5.01
C LYS A 20 7.21 5.31 -4.54
N VAL A 21 7.84 5.86 -3.51
CA VAL A 21 7.76 7.25 -3.07
C VAL A 21 9.17 7.81 -3.08
N ASP A 22 9.41 8.88 -3.83
CA ASP A 22 10.76 9.42 -4.10
C ASP A 22 11.12 10.64 -3.24
N SER A 23 10.24 11.04 -2.33
CA SER A 23 10.45 12.13 -1.39
C SER A 23 10.29 11.64 0.05
N GLU A 24 11.30 11.93 0.87
CA GLU A 24 11.27 11.62 2.30
C GLU A 24 10.18 12.42 3.04
N ASP A 25 9.98 13.70 2.68
CA ASP A 25 8.90 14.52 3.23
C ASP A 25 7.52 13.96 2.88
N LEU A 26 7.31 13.52 1.63
CA LEU A 26 6.06 12.86 1.24
C LEU A 26 5.87 11.53 1.97
N MET A 27 6.95 10.76 2.18
CA MET A 27 6.88 9.54 2.98
C MET A 27 6.45 9.85 4.42
N TYR A 28 7.05 10.88 5.03
CA TYR A 28 6.67 11.31 6.37
C TYR A 28 5.20 11.77 6.43
N ASP A 29 4.72 12.49 5.41
CA ASP A 29 3.31 12.91 5.32
C ASP A 29 2.35 11.73 5.17
N LEU A 30 2.74 10.67 4.45
CA LEU A 30 1.96 9.45 4.34
C LEU A 30 1.93 8.69 5.67
N ILE A 31 3.07 8.53 6.34
CA ILE A 31 3.19 7.87 7.66
C ILE A 31 2.35 8.62 8.71
N THR A 32 2.44 9.94 8.74
CA THR A 32 1.72 10.79 9.69
C THR A 32 0.29 11.11 9.27
N CYS A 33 -0.18 10.55 8.15
CA CYS A 33 -1.52 10.74 7.58
C CYS A 33 -1.87 12.20 7.25
N ARG A 34 -0.86 13.07 7.04
CA ARG A 34 -1.06 14.43 6.52
C ARG A 34 -1.40 14.44 5.04
N LYS A 35 -0.85 13.48 4.29
CA LYS A 35 -1.22 13.19 2.90
C LYS A 35 -2.19 12.01 2.86
N SER A 36 -3.42 12.28 2.45
CA SER A 36 -4.53 11.32 2.44
C SER A 36 -4.97 10.89 1.04
N PHE A 37 -4.14 11.15 0.03
CA PHE A 37 -4.42 10.74 -1.36
C PHE A 37 -3.14 10.42 -2.12
N GLU A 38 -3.25 9.57 -3.13
CA GLU A 38 -2.22 9.31 -4.15
C GLU A 38 -2.74 9.71 -5.54
N TYR A 39 -1.88 10.33 -6.35
CA TYR A 39 -2.16 10.63 -7.75
C TYR A 39 -1.25 9.76 -8.61
N ARG A 40 -1.84 8.89 -9.45
CA ARG A 40 -1.08 7.88 -10.20
C ARG A 40 -1.67 7.66 -11.59
N ARG A 41 -0.82 7.27 -12.54
CA ARG A 41 -1.29 6.64 -13.77
C ARG A 41 -2.03 5.36 -13.38
N ASN A 42 -3.22 5.13 -13.91
CA ASN A 42 -4.00 3.94 -13.62
C ASN A 42 -3.61 2.77 -14.53
N ASP A 43 -2.32 2.40 -14.54
CA ASP A 43 -1.76 1.31 -15.36
C ASP A 43 -1.76 -0.05 -14.66
N ARG A 44 -2.39 -0.13 -13.48
CA ARG A 44 -2.53 -1.34 -12.65
C ARG A 44 -3.98 -1.63 -12.29
N GLU A 45 -4.91 -0.95 -12.95
CA GLU A 45 -6.35 -1.10 -12.73
C GLU A 45 -6.73 -0.95 -11.26
N PHE A 46 -6.22 0.10 -10.60
CA PHE A 46 -6.48 0.36 -9.18
C PHE A 46 -7.98 0.41 -8.90
N ALA A 47 -8.37 -0.15 -7.76
CA ALA A 47 -9.75 -0.22 -7.29
C ALA A 47 -9.88 0.14 -5.80
N GLU A 48 -11.10 0.46 -5.38
CA GLU A 48 -11.42 0.60 -3.96
C GLU A 48 -11.20 -0.73 -3.23
N GLY A 49 -10.62 -0.67 -2.04
CA GLY A 49 -10.19 -1.83 -1.27
C GLY A 49 -8.75 -2.25 -1.53
N ASP A 50 -8.13 -1.83 -2.63
CA ASP A 50 -6.72 -2.16 -2.90
C ASP A 50 -5.78 -1.67 -1.79
N VAL A 51 -4.71 -2.43 -1.55
CA VAL A 51 -3.69 -2.11 -0.55
C VAL A 51 -2.43 -1.60 -1.24
N LEU A 52 -2.03 -0.37 -0.92
CA LEU A 52 -0.81 0.24 -1.39
C LEU A 52 0.31 0.00 -0.37
N CYS A 53 1.38 -0.66 -0.79
CA CYS A 53 2.66 -0.67 -0.10
C CYS A 53 3.51 0.48 -0.64
N LEU A 54 3.50 1.60 0.06
CA LEU A 54 4.24 2.80 -0.33
C LEU A 54 5.63 2.72 0.31
N VAL A 55 6.68 2.61 -0.51
CA VAL A 55 8.05 2.39 -0.06
C VAL A 55 8.95 3.52 -0.53
N TYR A 56 9.76 4.06 0.38
CA TYR A 56 10.67 5.14 0.06
C TYR A 56 11.78 4.61 -0.85
N TRP A 57 11.99 5.29 -1.97
CA TRP A 57 12.98 4.98 -2.98
C TRP A 57 14.00 6.11 -3.06
N ASN A 58 15.26 5.80 -2.77
CA ASN A 58 16.32 6.79 -2.57
C ASN A 58 17.08 7.20 -3.85
N GLY A 59 16.57 6.88 -5.03
CA GLY A 59 17.32 7.04 -6.28
C GLY A 59 17.97 5.75 -6.80
N LEU A 60 18.21 4.77 -5.93
CA LEU A 60 18.94 3.54 -6.24
C LEU A 60 18.11 2.31 -5.92
N GLN A 61 17.55 2.25 -4.71
CA GLN A 61 16.86 1.08 -4.19
C GLN A 61 15.65 1.45 -3.33
N PHE A 62 14.78 0.47 -3.13
CA PHE A 62 13.80 0.53 -2.06
C PHE A 62 14.53 0.52 -0.71
N THR A 63 14.08 1.36 0.21
CA THR A 63 14.55 1.36 1.59
C THR A 63 13.61 0.53 2.47
N ASN A 64 13.97 0.34 3.74
CA ASN A 64 13.10 -0.29 4.73
C ASN A 64 12.05 0.67 5.30
N SER A 65 11.92 1.89 4.76
CA SER A 65 10.88 2.84 5.14
C SER A 65 9.67 2.65 4.24
N TYR A 66 8.58 2.13 4.81
CA TYR A 66 7.34 1.85 4.10
C TYR A 66 6.12 2.14 4.96
N VAL A 67 4.97 2.32 4.30
CA VAL A 67 3.66 2.41 4.93
C VAL A 67 2.60 1.71 4.09
N PHE A 68 1.70 1.00 4.77
CA PHE A 68 0.52 0.41 4.14
C PHE A 68 -0.66 1.37 4.18
N LYS A 69 -1.33 1.49 3.05
CA LYS A 69 -2.56 2.27 2.92
C LYS A 69 -3.60 1.48 2.16
N VAL A 70 -4.87 1.69 2.48
CA VAL A 70 -6.00 1.14 1.72
C VAL A 70 -6.58 2.25 0.85
N VAL A 71 -6.96 1.92 -0.38
CA VAL A 71 -7.72 2.81 -1.27
C VAL A 71 -9.17 2.84 -0.79
N ASP A 72 -9.57 3.92 -0.15
CA ASP A 72 -10.95 4.10 0.35
C ASP A 72 -11.91 4.53 -0.76
N TYR A 73 -11.40 5.27 -1.75
CA TYR A 73 -12.16 5.81 -2.87
C TYR A 73 -11.23 6.10 -4.03
N ILE A 74 -11.72 5.95 -5.26
CA ILE A 74 -10.95 6.30 -6.46
C ILE A 74 -11.73 7.22 -7.39
N HIS A 75 -11.06 8.30 -7.81
CA HIS A 75 -11.52 9.16 -8.89
C HIS A 75 -10.71 8.87 -10.15
N TYR A 76 -11.35 8.20 -11.12
CA TYR A 76 -10.77 7.99 -12.44
C TYR A 76 -10.72 9.29 -13.25
N GLY A 77 -9.68 9.44 -14.06
CA GLY A 77 -9.46 10.61 -14.89
C GLY A 77 -10.46 10.80 -16.03
N GLY A 78 -10.23 11.84 -16.82
CA GLY A 78 -11.14 12.32 -17.86
C GLY A 78 -12.05 13.47 -17.41
N HIS A 79 -11.96 13.85 -16.13
CA HIS A 79 -12.77 14.91 -15.52
C HIS A 79 -11.91 15.82 -14.64
N TYR A 80 -12.36 17.07 -14.41
CA TYR A 80 -11.81 18.02 -13.45
C TYR A 80 -10.28 18.28 -13.55
N GLY A 81 -9.72 18.16 -14.75
CA GLY A 81 -8.29 18.39 -15.00
C GLY A 81 -7.39 17.18 -14.74
N VAL A 82 -7.97 16.01 -14.43
CA VAL A 82 -7.25 14.74 -14.32
C VAL A 82 -7.19 14.08 -15.71
N PRO A 83 -6.00 13.76 -16.27
CA PRO A 83 -5.88 13.06 -17.55
C PRO A 83 -6.52 11.68 -17.51
N ILE A 84 -7.04 11.19 -18.65
CA ILE A 84 -7.86 9.97 -18.73
C ILE A 84 -7.15 8.71 -18.22
N GLU A 85 -5.83 8.66 -18.35
CA GLU A 85 -4.97 7.56 -17.95
C GLU A 85 -4.49 7.65 -16.50
N TYR A 86 -4.93 8.66 -15.75
CA TYR A 86 -4.59 8.87 -14.34
C TYR A 86 -5.80 8.71 -13.42
N CYS A 87 -5.53 8.57 -12.14
CA CYS A 87 -6.52 8.52 -11.08
C CYS A 87 -6.01 9.25 -9.83
N ILE A 88 -6.95 9.65 -8.98
CA ILE A 88 -6.69 10.09 -7.61
C ILE A 88 -7.32 9.07 -6.68
N MET A 89 -6.51 8.43 -5.85
CA MET A 89 -6.94 7.48 -4.83
C MET A 89 -6.97 8.19 -3.48
N ALA A 90 -8.13 8.25 -2.83
CA ALA A 90 -8.19 8.58 -1.41
C ALA A 90 -7.67 7.37 -0.62
N ILE A 91 -6.79 7.61 0.33
CA ILE A 91 -6.08 6.55 1.05
C ILE A 91 -6.17 6.72 2.55
N SER A 92 -6.26 5.61 3.27
CA SER A 92 -6.26 5.62 4.74
C SER A 92 -5.48 4.48 5.38
N GLU A 93 -5.33 4.56 6.70
CA GLU A 93 -4.71 3.53 7.51
C GLU A 93 -5.53 2.23 7.47
N PHE A 94 -4.86 1.10 7.26
CA PHE A 94 -5.44 -0.23 7.29
C PHE A 94 -6.25 -0.51 8.58
N ARG A 95 -5.82 0.07 9.71
CA ARG A 95 -6.49 -0.03 11.01
C ARG A 95 -7.95 0.45 11.01
N ARG A 96 -8.35 1.32 10.08
CA ARG A 96 -9.76 1.78 9.98
C ARG A 96 -10.74 0.66 9.63
N TYR A 97 -10.27 -0.39 8.97
CA TYR A 97 -11.11 -1.52 8.57
C TYR A 97 -11.36 -2.51 9.72
N GLY A 98 -10.89 -2.22 10.94
CA GLY A 98 -11.09 -3.10 12.11
C GLY A 98 -10.37 -4.44 12.01
N LEU A 99 -9.54 -4.62 10.99
CA LEU A 99 -8.63 -5.73 10.82
C LEU A 99 -7.47 -5.49 11.79
N GLY A 100 -7.48 -6.18 12.92
CA GLY A 100 -6.51 -6.04 14.02
C GLY A 100 -5.10 -6.54 13.67
N LEU A 101 -4.65 -6.32 12.43
CA LEU A 101 -3.37 -6.77 11.92
C LEU A 101 -2.27 -5.78 12.27
N SER A 102 -1.11 -6.30 12.66
CA SER A 102 0.10 -5.49 12.73
C SER A 102 0.66 -5.23 11.32
N ASN A 103 1.53 -4.22 11.21
CA ASN A 103 2.28 -4.00 9.96
C ASN A 103 3.10 -5.23 9.57
N ASP A 104 3.65 -5.97 10.56
CA ASP A 104 4.43 -7.19 10.30
C ASP A 104 3.58 -8.27 9.64
N GLU A 105 2.33 -8.44 10.07
CA GLU A 105 1.41 -9.41 9.46
C GLU A 105 1.04 -9.05 8.01
N LEU A 106 1.02 -7.76 7.68
CA LEU A 106 0.83 -7.28 6.30
C LEU A 106 2.09 -7.49 5.44
N VAL A 107 3.27 -7.27 6.01
CA VAL A 107 4.56 -7.56 5.34
C VAL A 107 4.67 -9.04 5.02
N ASP A 108 4.39 -9.92 5.97
CA ASP A 108 4.43 -11.37 5.76
C ASP A 108 3.50 -11.77 4.60
N HIS A 109 2.30 -11.20 4.53
CA HIS A 109 1.37 -11.45 3.44
C HIS A 109 1.90 -10.96 2.08
N LEU A 110 2.56 -9.80 2.04
CA LEU A 110 3.20 -9.29 0.83
C LEU A 110 4.40 -10.12 0.40
N ILE A 111 5.23 -10.54 1.35
CA ILE A 111 6.41 -11.38 1.06
C ILE A 111 5.95 -12.73 0.49
N LEU A 112 4.96 -13.36 1.11
CA LEU A 112 4.44 -14.66 0.67
C LEU A 112 3.77 -14.61 -0.72
N ASN A 113 3.16 -13.49 -1.11
CA ASN A 113 2.40 -13.40 -2.36
C ASN A 113 3.13 -12.67 -3.51
N TYR A 114 4.11 -11.81 -3.23
CA TYR A 114 4.79 -11.00 -4.26
C TYR A 114 6.29 -11.25 -4.39
N TYR A 115 6.97 -11.75 -3.35
CA TYR A 115 8.44 -11.85 -3.33
C TYR A 115 9.00 -13.21 -3.77
N ASP A 116 8.17 -14.24 -3.93
CA ASP A 116 8.60 -15.57 -4.40
C ASP A 116 8.77 -15.66 -5.93
N ALA A 117 8.52 -14.57 -6.68
CA ALA A 117 8.50 -14.64 -8.14
C ALA A 117 9.60 -13.84 -8.88
N THR A 118 10.11 -12.69 -8.41
CA THR A 118 11.06 -11.91 -9.25
C THR A 118 12.08 -10.97 -8.59
N HIS A 119 12.02 -10.61 -7.29
CA HIS A 119 12.93 -9.59 -6.73
C HIS A 119 13.26 -9.83 -5.25
N PRO A 120 14.47 -10.26 -4.86
CA PRO A 120 14.81 -10.46 -3.46
C PRO A 120 14.89 -9.13 -2.70
N ILE A 121 14.34 -9.09 -1.48
CA ILE A 121 14.69 -8.06 -0.48
C ILE A 121 16.16 -8.34 -0.10
N PRO A 122 17.07 -7.35 -0.14
CA PRO A 122 18.44 -7.57 0.32
C PRO A 122 18.41 -8.02 1.77
N GLU A 123 18.95 -9.21 2.04
CA GLU A 123 19.22 -9.66 3.42
C GLU A 123 20.17 -8.66 4.09
N GLN A 124 19.95 -8.45 5.40
CA GLN A 124 20.77 -7.59 6.25
C GLN A 124 22.20 -8.08 6.38
#